data_AF-A0A7V2AUG8-F1
#
_entry.id   AF-A0A7V2AUG8-F1
#
_cell.length_a   1.000
_cell.length_b   1.000
_cell.length_c   1.000
_cell.angle_alpha   90.00
_cell.angle_beta   90.00
_cell.angle_gamma   90.00
#
_symmetry.space_group_name_H-M   'P 1'
#
loop_
_entity.id
_entity.type
_entity.pdbx_description
1 polymer ?
#
loop_
_entity_poly.entity_id
_entity_poly.type
_entity_poly.pdbx_seq_one_letter_code
_entity_poly.pdbx_strand_id
1 'polypeptide(L)'
;MSVNGIDGSGPCGSRGSFRLERHPFIERYIETCAEHLAETIGSHEIDDIILCGSFALGEGGISFDSTPALLLSDIDILVVLRRFDTLKRLLPERYELGRSCEALTDDLRFSGRVDVGLMLPEDLERMPPRPGVFDLKRHGRTICGSGRALDLVPEYPADRVGGREAVILLENRIVPLLGRFGDIAAATKGFPYEFLYEIARVYTDIATAFLSISGLYVSGYANRSRLFAEAVEEGRILLPVPEGTASLVAGWTEYKLRPSRARLERDADPEYLGRLWDEASRCIISCWAACESFLQGKGPGSESVQRLLEAREPADGVRTNLRAWRAFIAGTPIGSRLARLLGGGAILFRNDPSSLIRTAALELMNRYVEGRTQNGAKGVSGLTGGGRRTWEEAALEVFELWNETVFGRRNG
;
A
#
# COMPACT_ATOMS: atom_id res chain seq x y z
N MET A 1 -7.26 33.26 -6.35
CA MET A 1 -6.16 33.03 -7.30
C MET A 1 -6.75 32.39 -8.54
N SER A 2 -6.51 32.99 -9.69
CA SER A 2 -7.18 32.74 -10.96
C SER A 2 -6.88 31.34 -11.53
N VAL A 3 -7.95 30.65 -11.93
CA VAL A 3 -7.91 29.39 -12.69
C VAL A 3 -7.64 29.74 -14.15
N ASN A 4 -6.48 29.35 -14.68
CA ASN A 4 -6.13 29.60 -16.08
C ASN A 4 -6.52 28.42 -16.98
N GLY A 5 -7.37 28.73 -17.96
CA GLY A 5 -7.28 28.36 -19.38
C GLY A 5 -7.05 26.89 -19.77
N ILE A 6 -8.10 26.26 -20.31
CA ILE A 6 -8.05 24.99 -21.05
C ILE A 6 -8.00 25.31 -22.55
N ASP A 7 -6.89 25.01 -23.22
CA ASP A 7 -6.77 24.91 -24.69
C ASP A 7 -7.01 23.46 -25.11
N GLY A 8 -7.88 23.25 -26.10
CA GLY A 8 -8.41 21.96 -26.54
C GLY A 8 -7.75 21.33 -27.78
N SER A 9 -6.48 21.61 -28.12
CA SER A 9 -5.92 21.13 -29.40
C SER A 9 -4.57 20.37 -29.39
N GLY A 10 -4.04 19.96 -28.22
CA GLY A 10 -2.80 19.17 -28.12
C GLY A 10 -2.98 17.63 -28.20
N PRO A 11 -1.93 16.87 -28.63
CA PRO A 11 -2.00 15.44 -28.86
C PRO A 11 -2.36 14.65 -27.58
N CYS A 12 -3.14 13.58 -27.74
CA CYS A 12 -3.56 12.65 -26.68
C CYS A 12 -2.44 12.35 -25.68
N GLY A 13 -2.54 12.88 -24.46
CA GLY A 13 -1.60 12.52 -23.38
C GLY A 13 -1.57 13.41 -22.14
N SER A 14 -2.08 14.65 -22.16
CA SER A 14 -2.02 15.51 -20.97
C SER A 14 -3.27 16.36 -20.78
N ARG A 15 -4.40 15.71 -20.46
CA ARG A 15 -5.54 16.41 -19.84
C ARG A 15 -5.30 16.47 -18.32
N GLY A 16 -4.73 17.59 -17.88
CA GLY A 16 -4.82 18.10 -16.50
C GLY A 16 -4.41 17.12 -15.39
N SER A 17 -3.14 16.71 -15.32
CA SER A 17 -2.62 16.20 -14.04
C SER A 17 -2.51 17.37 -13.07
N PHE A 18 -3.35 17.39 -12.04
CA PHE A 18 -3.17 18.27 -10.88
C PHE A 18 -1.86 17.85 -10.19
N ARG A 19 -0.72 18.42 -10.59
CA ARG A 19 0.52 18.29 -9.82
C ARG A 19 0.42 19.29 -8.68
N LEU A 20 0.39 18.82 -7.44
CA LEU A 20 0.76 19.70 -6.35
C LEU A 20 2.22 20.05 -6.57
N GLU A 21 2.53 21.35 -6.64
CA GLU A 21 3.93 21.79 -6.64
C GLU A 21 4.59 21.20 -5.40
N ARG A 22 5.61 20.35 -5.61
CA ARG A 22 6.31 19.74 -4.49
C ARG A 22 7.06 20.83 -3.76
N HIS A 23 7.00 20.78 -2.43
CA HIS A 23 7.71 21.74 -1.62
C HIS A 23 9.21 21.66 -1.96
N PRO A 24 9.91 22.78 -2.29
CA PRO A 24 11.28 22.75 -2.81
C PRO A 24 12.27 21.97 -1.94
N PHE A 25 12.07 22.00 -0.62
CA PHE A 25 12.86 21.22 0.33
C PHE A 25 12.77 19.69 0.07
N ILE A 26 11.60 19.16 -0.27
CA ILE A 26 11.41 17.72 -0.50
C ILE A 26 12.09 17.27 -1.79
N GLU A 27 12.05 18.10 -2.83
CA GLU A 27 12.79 17.81 -4.08
C GLU A 27 14.28 17.71 -3.80
N ARG A 28 14.84 18.67 -3.06
CA ARG A 28 16.25 18.63 -2.65
C ARG A 28 16.57 17.39 -1.81
N TYR A 29 15.70 17.04 -0.86
CA TYR A 29 15.90 15.85 -0.03
C TYR A 29 15.93 14.56 -0.88
N ILE A 30 15.05 14.43 -1.87
CA ILE A 30 15.03 13.28 -2.79
C ILE A 30 16.32 13.23 -3.63
N GLU A 31 16.83 14.37 -4.09
CA GLU A 31 18.12 14.45 -4.80
C GLU A 31 19.28 14.01 -3.88
N THR A 32 19.32 14.50 -2.65
CA THR A 32 20.32 14.08 -1.64
C THR A 32 20.25 12.58 -1.35
N CYS A 33 19.04 11.99 -1.30
CA CYS A 33 18.89 10.54 -1.17
C CYS A 33 19.49 9.79 -2.36
N ALA A 34 19.29 10.28 -3.59
CA ALA A 34 19.85 9.67 -4.79
C ALA A 34 21.38 9.73 -4.82
N GLU A 35 21.96 10.87 -4.45
CA GLU A 35 23.40 11.06 -4.32
C GLU A 35 23.99 10.09 -3.29
N HIS A 36 23.40 10.05 -2.10
CA HIS A 36 23.81 9.14 -1.01
C HIS A 36 23.75 7.66 -1.43
N LEU A 37 22.69 7.25 -2.12
CA LEU A 37 22.57 5.89 -2.65
C LEU A 37 23.63 5.58 -3.72
N ALA A 38 23.88 6.53 -4.63
CA ALA A 38 24.89 6.37 -5.67
C ALA A 38 26.31 6.25 -5.09
N GLU A 39 26.63 7.01 -4.05
CA GLU A 39 27.90 6.91 -3.33
C GLU A 39 28.02 5.60 -2.55
N THR A 40 26.97 5.23 -1.81
CA THR A 40 26.95 4.03 -0.95
C THR A 40 27.07 2.74 -1.77
N ILE A 41 26.37 2.66 -2.91
CA ILE A 41 26.36 1.47 -3.78
C ILE A 41 27.56 1.46 -4.72
N GLY A 42 28.02 2.64 -5.15
CA GLY A 42 29.00 2.85 -6.20
C GLY A 42 28.30 3.16 -7.53
N SER A 43 28.48 4.38 -8.04
CA SER A 43 27.82 4.88 -9.26
C SER A 43 28.08 4.03 -10.51
N HIS A 44 29.20 3.32 -10.57
CA HIS A 44 29.54 2.40 -11.67
C HIS A 44 28.73 1.10 -11.66
N GLU A 45 28.02 0.79 -10.57
CA GLU A 45 27.12 -0.37 -10.45
C GLU A 45 25.68 -0.06 -10.84
N ILE A 46 25.33 1.22 -10.97
CA ILE A 46 23.97 1.71 -11.17
C ILE A 46 23.80 2.17 -12.62
N ASP A 47 22.68 1.79 -13.22
CA ASP A 47 22.21 2.37 -14.49
C ASP A 47 21.35 3.60 -14.25
N ASP A 48 20.36 3.49 -13.36
CA ASP A 48 19.40 4.53 -13.06
C ASP A 48 18.91 4.45 -11.60
N ILE A 49 18.62 5.61 -11.01
CA ILE A 49 17.85 5.77 -9.78
C ILE A 49 16.57 6.50 -10.17
N ILE A 50 15.42 5.91 -9.85
CA ILE A 50 14.10 6.35 -10.29
C ILE A 50 13.23 6.62 -9.07
N LEU A 51 12.68 7.83 -8.96
CA LEU A 51 11.60 8.15 -8.04
C LEU A 51 10.28 7.57 -8.57
N CYS A 52 9.56 6.87 -7.71
CA CYS A 52 8.30 6.19 -8.00
C CYS A 52 7.17 6.68 -7.08
N GLY A 53 5.98 6.07 -7.21
CA GLY A 53 4.90 6.22 -6.24
C GLY A 53 4.29 7.62 -6.14
N SER A 54 3.73 7.91 -4.98
CA SER A 54 2.99 9.17 -4.74
C SER A 54 3.88 10.39 -4.87
N PHE A 55 5.14 10.31 -4.44
CA PHE A 55 6.08 11.41 -4.64
C PHE A 55 6.34 11.64 -6.11
N ALA A 56 6.57 10.63 -6.95
CA ALA A 56 6.73 10.83 -8.39
C ALA A 56 5.53 11.55 -9.03
N LEU A 57 4.31 11.25 -8.57
CA LEU A 57 3.06 11.90 -8.98
C LEU A 57 2.87 13.34 -8.46
N GLY A 58 3.67 13.77 -7.46
CA GLY A 58 3.41 15.03 -6.75
C GLY A 58 2.22 14.94 -5.80
N GLU A 59 1.93 13.75 -5.30
CA GLU A 59 0.80 13.43 -4.42
C GLU A 59 1.26 12.81 -3.08
N GLY A 60 2.54 12.99 -2.75
CA GLY A 60 3.11 12.56 -1.47
C GLY A 60 2.50 13.32 -0.30
N GLY A 61 1.91 12.59 0.65
CA GLY A 61 1.31 13.14 1.85
C GLY A 61 2.36 13.58 2.88
N ILE A 62 2.44 14.88 3.14
CA ILE A 62 3.27 15.49 4.18
C ILE A 62 2.42 16.49 4.96
N SER A 63 2.48 16.43 6.29
CA SER A 63 1.90 17.44 7.16
C SER A 63 2.98 18.43 7.61
N PHE A 64 2.71 19.71 7.39
CA PHE A 64 3.56 20.84 7.82
C PHE A 64 3.05 21.50 9.11
N ASP A 65 2.08 20.88 9.78
CA ASP A 65 1.49 21.41 11.01
C ASP A 65 2.39 21.18 12.24
N SER A 66 3.51 20.47 12.07
CA SER A 66 4.55 20.28 13.09
C SER A 66 5.94 20.60 12.55
N THR A 67 6.87 20.92 13.46
CA THR A 67 8.31 21.00 13.18
C THR A 67 9.03 19.94 14.03
N PRO A 68 9.75 18.98 13.44
CA PRO A 68 9.91 18.73 12.00
C PRO A 68 8.59 18.35 11.29
N ALA A 69 8.57 18.51 9.96
CA ALA A 69 7.41 18.15 9.15
C ALA A 69 7.20 16.63 9.17
N LEU A 70 5.94 16.19 9.17
CA LEU A 70 5.59 14.78 9.26
C LEU A 70 5.36 14.18 7.88
N LEU A 71 6.24 13.30 7.45
CA LEU A 71 6.13 12.56 6.20
C LEU A 71 5.28 11.30 6.42
N LEU A 72 4.08 11.28 5.82
CA LEU A 72 3.07 10.24 6.01
C LEU A 72 3.05 9.21 4.85
N SER A 73 3.41 9.64 3.64
CA SER A 73 3.63 8.73 2.50
C SER A 73 5.04 8.18 2.48
N ASP A 74 5.23 6.99 1.90
CA ASP A 74 6.55 6.48 1.58
C ASP A 74 7.16 7.24 0.38
N ILE A 75 8.47 7.46 0.40
CA ILE A 75 9.28 7.87 -0.76
C ILE A 75 9.80 6.59 -1.41
N ASP A 76 9.20 6.20 -2.51
CA ASP A 76 9.59 5.00 -3.27
C ASP A 76 10.74 5.33 -4.23
N ILE A 77 11.93 4.76 -3.99
CA ILE A 77 13.11 4.87 -4.84
C ILE A 77 13.45 3.51 -5.42
N LEU A 78 13.56 3.42 -6.74
CA LEU A 78 13.97 2.24 -7.46
C LEU A 78 15.39 2.42 -8.01
N VAL A 79 16.32 1.57 -7.59
CA VAL A 79 17.70 1.54 -8.08
C VAL A 79 17.85 0.38 -9.07
N VAL A 80 18.24 0.71 -10.28
CA VAL A 80 18.46 -0.24 -11.38
C VAL A 80 19.94 -0.57 -11.44
N LEU A 81 20.27 -1.83 -11.13
CA LEU A 81 21.63 -2.32 -11.00
C LEU A 81 22.09 -3.01 -12.27
N ARG A 82 23.35 -2.82 -12.65
CA ARG A 82 23.95 -3.44 -13.85
C ARG A 82 24.18 -4.93 -13.76
N ARG A 83 24.35 -5.45 -12.53
CA ARG A 83 24.89 -6.80 -12.30
C ARG A 83 24.08 -7.56 -11.26
N PHE A 84 23.78 -8.81 -11.56
CA PHE A 84 23.10 -9.73 -10.65
C PHE A 84 23.86 -9.94 -9.33
N ASP A 85 25.19 -10.00 -9.37
CA ASP A 85 26.00 -10.16 -8.16
C ASP A 85 25.84 -8.98 -7.19
N THR A 86 25.73 -7.76 -7.73
CA THR A 86 25.48 -6.55 -6.93
C THR A 86 24.08 -6.58 -6.33
N LEU A 87 23.06 -6.94 -7.13
CA LEU A 87 21.70 -7.14 -6.61
C LEU A 87 21.69 -8.16 -5.47
N LYS A 88 22.30 -9.33 -5.67
CA LYS A 88 22.32 -10.41 -4.67
C LYS A 88 22.99 -9.98 -3.36
N ARG A 89 24.06 -9.18 -3.44
CA ARG A 89 24.76 -8.63 -2.28
C ARG A 89 23.92 -7.61 -1.52
N LEU A 90 23.25 -6.70 -2.22
CA LEU A 90 22.54 -5.56 -1.63
C LEU A 90 21.08 -5.85 -1.26
N LEU A 91 20.44 -6.84 -1.86
CA LEU A 91 19.03 -7.16 -1.61
C LEU A 91 18.69 -7.40 -0.12
N PRO A 92 19.57 -8.03 0.70
CA PRO A 92 19.37 -8.13 2.15
C PRO A 92 19.48 -6.79 2.89
N GLU A 93 20.22 -5.82 2.35
CA GLU A 93 20.51 -4.51 2.96
C GLU A 93 19.56 -3.40 2.49
N ARG A 94 18.60 -3.69 1.61
CA ARG A 94 17.71 -2.68 1.02
C ARG A 94 16.99 -1.79 2.04
N TYR A 95 16.61 -2.35 3.19
CA TYR A 95 15.97 -1.58 4.26
C TYR A 95 16.95 -0.66 4.97
N GLU A 96 18.23 -1.07 5.10
CA GLU A 96 19.29 -0.22 5.66
C GLU A 96 19.62 0.94 4.75
N LEU A 97 19.61 0.72 3.43
CA LEU A 97 19.76 1.80 2.45
C LEU A 97 18.68 2.86 2.64
N GLY A 98 17.40 2.46 2.73
CA GLY A 98 16.31 3.38 3.05
C GLY A 98 16.49 4.13 4.37
N ARG A 99 16.84 3.42 5.45
CA ARG A 99 17.11 4.04 6.77
C ARG A 99 18.28 5.03 6.73
N SER A 100 19.32 4.72 5.95
CA SER A 100 20.45 5.63 5.79
C SER A 100 20.04 6.92 5.08
N CYS A 101 19.05 6.87 4.18
CA CYS A 101 18.44 8.05 3.59
C CYS A 101 17.58 8.84 4.59
N GLU A 102 16.78 8.15 5.42
CA GLU A 102 15.97 8.77 6.49
C GLU A 102 16.84 9.60 7.45
N ALA A 103 18.08 9.15 7.72
CA ALA A 103 19.02 9.83 8.60
C ALA A 103 19.72 11.06 7.99
N LEU A 104 19.47 11.41 6.72
CA LEU A 104 20.11 12.55 6.05
C LEU A 104 19.51 13.91 6.43
N THR A 105 18.40 13.93 7.18
CA THR A 105 17.74 15.18 7.57
C THR A 105 17.04 15.04 8.91
N ASP A 106 17.14 16.09 9.73
CA ASP A 106 16.37 16.25 10.97
C ASP A 106 15.08 17.07 10.74
N ASP A 107 14.87 17.62 9.53
CA ASP A 107 13.71 18.45 9.18
C ASP A 107 12.45 17.62 8.91
N LEU A 108 12.58 16.30 8.81
CA LEU A 108 11.49 15.35 8.59
C LEU A 108 11.39 14.35 9.74
N ARG A 109 10.16 14.14 10.21
CA ARG A 109 9.79 12.95 10.98
C ARG A 109 9.07 11.96 10.07
N PHE A 110 9.53 10.72 10.07
CA PHE A 110 9.03 9.66 9.20
C PHE A 110 7.95 8.84 9.90
N SER A 111 6.72 8.92 9.39
CA SER A 111 5.66 7.95 9.66
C SER A 111 5.56 6.93 8.52
N GLY A 112 5.69 7.41 7.29
CA GLY A 112 6.11 6.61 6.15
C GLY A 112 7.61 6.29 6.21
N ARG A 113 8.23 6.02 5.07
CA ARG A 113 9.65 5.67 4.98
C ARG A 113 10.30 6.06 3.66
N VAL A 114 11.62 5.93 3.56
CA VAL A 114 12.28 5.81 2.24
C VAL A 114 12.35 4.33 1.89
N ASP A 115 11.58 3.91 0.89
CA ASP A 115 11.57 2.51 0.41
C ASP A 115 12.50 2.37 -0.80
N VAL A 116 13.52 1.50 -0.68
CA VAL A 116 14.51 1.28 -1.73
C VAL A 116 14.26 -0.08 -2.39
N GLY A 117 13.71 -0.04 -3.59
CA GLY A 117 13.63 -1.18 -4.49
C GLY A 117 14.95 -1.36 -5.25
N LEU A 118 15.42 -2.60 -5.37
CA LEU A 118 16.60 -2.95 -6.18
C LEU A 118 16.15 -3.90 -7.30
N MET A 119 16.49 -3.58 -8.54
CA MET A 119 16.09 -4.38 -9.71
C MET A 119 17.20 -4.43 -10.75
N LEU A 120 17.18 -5.47 -11.58
CA LEU A 120 17.93 -5.49 -12.84
C LEU A 120 17.08 -4.95 -14.00
N PRO A 121 17.69 -4.54 -15.12
CA PRO A 121 16.98 -4.21 -16.35
C PRO A 121 15.95 -5.27 -16.76
N GLU A 122 16.29 -6.56 -16.67
CA GLU A 122 15.39 -7.66 -17.06
C GLU A 122 14.19 -7.83 -16.10
N ASP A 123 14.29 -7.33 -14.86
CA ASP A 123 13.17 -7.31 -13.93
C ASP A 123 12.14 -6.24 -14.33
N LEU A 124 12.61 -5.09 -14.84
CA LEU A 124 11.75 -4.01 -15.35
C LEU A 124 10.92 -4.50 -16.54
N GLU A 125 11.58 -5.15 -17.51
CA GLU A 125 10.93 -5.69 -18.72
C GLU A 125 9.82 -6.70 -18.42
N ARG A 126 9.89 -7.37 -17.27
CA ARG A 126 8.96 -8.44 -16.86
C ARG A 126 7.90 -7.97 -15.87
N MET A 127 7.83 -6.66 -15.61
CA MET A 127 6.85 -6.13 -14.67
C MET A 127 5.42 -6.42 -15.12
N PRO A 128 4.58 -7.03 -14.27
CA PRO A 128 3.19 -7.35 -14.60
C PRO A 128 2.30 -6.10 -14.68
N PRO A 129 1.12 -6.16 -15.32
CA PRO A 129 0.20 -5.04 -15.43
C PRO A 129 -0.51 -4.75 -14.10
N ARG A 130 0.19 -4.04 -13.22
CA ARG A 130 -0.27 -3.63 -11.88
C ARG A 130 -0.45 -2.11 -11.81
N PRO A 131 -1.30 -1.60 -10.90
CA PRO A 131 -1.44 -0.17 -10.65
C PRO A 131 -0.08 0.57 -10.53
N GLY A 132 0.83 0.04 -9.70
CA GLY A 132 2.15 0.63 -9.51
C GLY A 132 3.04 0.64 -10.77
N VAL A 133 2.90 -0.34 -11.66
CA VAL A 133 3.67 -0.42 -12.92
C VAL A 133 3.09 0.55 -13.95
N PHE A 134 1.76 0.65 -14.01
CA PHE A 134 1.06 1.62 -14.84
C PHE A 134 1.47 3.07 -14.46
N ASP A 135 1.53 3.35 -13.15
CA ASP A 135 1.96 4.64 -12.61
C ASP A 135 3.46 4.87 -12.83
N LEU A 136 4.31 3.86 -12.60
CA LEU A 136 5.76 3.94 -12.84
C LEU A 136 6.09 4.31 -14.29
N LYS A 137 5.46 3.64 -15.27
CA LYS A 137 5.74 3.92 -16.70
C LYS A 137 5.41 5.36 -17.08
N ARG A 138 4.33 5.92 -16.54
CA ARG A 138 3.81 7.24 -16.95
C ARG A 138 4.37 8.39 -16.13
N HIS A 139 4.73 8.13 -14.89
CA HIS A 139 5.05 9.18 -13.92
C HIS A 139 6.35 8.95 -13.16
N GLY A 140 6.99 7.80 -13.32
CA GLY A 140 8.34 7.56 -12.81
C GLY A 140 9.30 8.65 -13.28
N ARG A 141 10.21 9.05 -12.40
CA ARG A 141 11.17 10.11 -12.69
C ARG A 141 12.58 9.65 -12.38
N THR A 142 13.43 9.57 -13.39
CA THR A 142 14.85 9.37 -13.18
C THR A 142 15.44 10.57 -12.45
N ILE A 143 16.02 10.32 -11.28
CA ILE A 143 16.68 11.32 -10.43
C ILE A 143 18.21 11.20 -10.49
N CYS A 144 18.75 10.06 -10.94
CA CYS A 144 20.15 9.87 -11.29
C CYS A 144 20.27 8.82 -12.40
N GLY A 145 21.18 9.00 -13.35
CA GLY A 145 21.40 8.06 -14.46
C GLY A 145 20.98 8.59 -15.83
N SER A 146 20.80 7.69 -16.79
CA SER A 146 20.58 8.00 -18.21
C SER A 146 19.11 8.20 -18.61
N GLY A 147 18.18 7.73 -17.78
CA GLY A 147 16.75 7.71 -18.06
C GLY A 147 16.26 6.44 -18.78
N ARG A 148 17.18 5.67 -19.37
CA ARG A 148 16.84 4.56 -20.28
C ARG A 148 16.13 3.40 -19.58
N ALA A 149 16.32 3.21 -18.28
CA ALA A 149 15.64 2.15 -17.56
C ALA A 149 14.10 2.30 -17.56
N LEU A 150 13.56 3.53 -17.58
CA LEU A 150 12.10 3.74 -17.67
C LEU A 150 11.52 3.30 -19.03
N ASP A 151 12.33 3.27 -20.09
CA ASP A 151 11.91 2.76 -21.39
C ASP A 151 11.64 1.25 -21.35
N LEU A 152 12.33 0.51 -20.47
CA LEU A 152 12.17 -0.93 -20.28
C LEU A 152 10.87 -1.31 -19.58
N VAL A 153 10.29 -0.40 -18.79
CA VAL A 153 9.02 -0.67 -18.11
C VAL A 153 7.92 -0.83 -19.18
N PRO A 154 7.17 -1.94 -19.18
CA PRO A 154 6.11 -2.16 -20.15
C PRO A 154 4.99 -1.14 -20.04
N GLU A 155 4.43 -0.75 -21.19
CA GLU A 155 3.22 0.05 -21.23
C GLU A 155 1.99 -0.84 -21.36
N TYR A 156 1.02 -0.62 -20.48
CA TYR A 156 -0.25 -1.33 -20.48
C TYR A 156 -1.42 -0.35 -20.61
N PRO A 157 -2.49 -0.73 -21.35
CA PRO A 157 -3.75 0.00 -21.30
C PRO A 157 -4.46 -0.22 -19.96
N ALA A 158 -5.38 0.69 -19.61
CA ALA A 158 -6.04 0.73 -18.31
C ALA A 158 -6.86 -0.53 -18.00
N ASP A 159 -7.49 -1.12 -19.01
CA ASP A 159 -8.28 -2.35 -18.94
C ASP A 159 -7.44 -3.61 -18.65
N ARG A 160 -6.12 -3.52 -18.80
CA ARG A 160 -5.19 -4.62 -18.48
C ARG A 160 -4.67 -4.56 -17.05
N VAL A 161 -4.91 -3.48 -16.31
CA VAL A 161 -4.54 -3.38 -14.89
C VAL A 161 -5.38 -4.38 -14.10
N GLY A 162 -4.74 -5.47 -13.65
CA GLY A 162 -5.44 -6.67 -13.21
C GLY A 162 -6.32 -6.46 -11.98
N GLY A 163 -7.60 -6.88 -12.07
CA GLY A 163 -8.55 -6.81 -10.95
C GLY A 163 -8.10 -7.56 -9.70
N ARG A 164 -7.34 -8.66 -9.85
CA ARG A 164 -6.79 -9.40 -8.71
C ARG A 164 -5.78 -8.59 -7.89
N GLU A 165 -4.95 -7.80 -8.56
CA GLU A 165 -3.97 -6.94 -7.92
C GLU A 165 -4.65 -5.80 -7.16
N ALA A 166 -5.77 -5.32 -7.70
CA ALA A 166 -6.67 -4.39 -7.03
C ALA A 166 -7.26 -4.95 -5.72
N VAL A 167 -7.66 -6.22 -5.69
CA VAL A 167 -8.11 -6.87 -4.43
C VAL A 167 -6.97 -7.00 -3.43
N ILE A 168 -5.78 -7.39 -3.88
CA ILE A 168 -4.58 -7.48 -3.01
C ILE A 168 -4.28 -6.13 -2.36
N LEU A 169 -4.52 -4.99 -3.03
CA LEU A 169 -4.37 -3.67 -2.42
C LEU A 169 -5.30 -3.47 -1.22
N LEU A 170 -6.58 -3.85 -1.34
CA LEU A 170 -7.52 -3.78 -0.22
C LEU A 170 -7.07 -4.66 0.94
N GLU A 171 -6.57 -5.86 0.64
CA GLU A 171 -6.06 -6.78 1.67
C GLU A 171 -4.83 -6.23 2.38
N ASN A 172 -3.89 -5.67 1.63
CA ASN A 172 -2.72 -4.99 2.17
C ASN A 172 -3.12 -3.82 3.07
N ARG A 173 -4.27 -3.19 2.83
CA ARG A 173 -4.78 -2.06 3.60
C ARG A 173 -5.52 -2.47 4.88
N ILE A 174 -6.16 -3.64 4.89
CA ILE A 174 -6.85 -4.16 6.09
C ILE A 174 -5.85 -4.38 7.22
N VAL A 175 -4.62 -4.83 6.92
CA VAL A 175 -3.64 -5.14 7.98
C VAL A 175 -3.19 -3.90 8.78
N PRO A 176 -2.72 -2.79 8.16
CA PRO A 176 -2.44 -1.57 8.90
C PRO A 176 -3.66 -1.01 9.61
N LEU A 177 -4.85 -1.05 8.98
CA LEU A 177 -6.08 -0.57 9.61
C LEU A 177 -6.38 -1.31 10.92
N LEU A 178 -6.21 -2.63 10.96
CA LEU A 178 -6.32 -3.42 12.20
C LEU A 178 -5.35 -2.93 13.28
N GLY A 179 -4.09 -2.68 12.92
CA GLY A 179 -3.07 -2.18 13.83
C GLY A 179 -3.42 -0.83 14.46
N ARG A 180 -4.23 -0.01 13.79
CA ARG A 180 -4.67 1.32 14.25
C ARG A 180 -5.82 1.28 15.26
N PHE A 181 -6.40 0.11 15.56
CA PHE A 181 -7.47 0.02 16.57
C PHE A 181 -7.01 0.48 17.96
N GLY A 182 -5.77 0.12 18.36
CA GLY A 182 -5.21 0.53 19.66
C GLY A 182 -5.00 2.05 19.79
N ASP A 183 -4.83 2.75 18.67
CA ASP A 183 -4.57 4.20 18.65
C ASP A 183 -5.80 5.00 19.10
N ILE A 184 -7.01 4.44 18.97
CA ILE A 184 -8.29 5.11 19.32
C ILE A 184 -8.30 5.48 20.80
N ALA A 185 -7.92 4.55 21.68
CA ALA A 185 -7.84 4.80 23.12
C ALA A 185 -6.60 5.63 23.51
N ALA A 186 -5.55 5.58 22.69
CA ALA A 186 -4.28 6.27 22.94
C ALA A 186 -4.26 7.73 22.41
N ALA A 187 -5.32 8.20 21.75
CA ALA A 187 -5.44 9.51 21.09
C ALA A 187 -5.33 10.75 22.03
N THR A 188 -4.91 10.58 23.28
CA THR A 188 -4.69 11.66 24.24
C THR A 188 -3.38 12.42 24.02
N LYS A 189 -2.48 11.93 23.16
CA LYS A 189 -1.10 12.45 22.98
C LYS A 189 -0.88 13.16 21.64
N GLY A 190 -1.68 14.18 21.35
CA GLY A 190 -1.53 15.03 20.16
C GLY A 190 -2.43 14.63 19.00
N PHE A 191 -2.27 15.31 17.85
CA PHE A 191 -3.16 15.11 16.70
C PHE A 191 -2.83 13.80 15.95
N PRO A 192 -3.82 12.93 15.66
CA PRO A 192 -3.59 11.56 15.22
C PRO A 192 -3.42 11.47 13.69
N TYR A 193 -2.41 12.16 13.15
CA TYR A 193 -2.15 12.22 11.70
C TYR A 193 -2.06 10.84 11.06
N GLU A 194 -1.32 9.91 11.66
CA GLU A 194 -1.07 8.58 11.09
C GLU A 194 -2.35 7.75 10.98
N PHE A 195 -3.18 7.80 12.03
CA PHE A 195 -4.47 7.13 12.04
C PHE A 195 -5.37 7.64 10.92
N LEU A 196 -5.55 8.96 10.83
CA LEU A 196 -6.38 9.60 9.81
C LEU A 196 -5.83 9.36 8.41
N TYR A 197 -4.51 9.30 8.28
CA TYR A 197 -3.87 8.99 7.01
C TYR A 197 -4.13 7.54 6.58
N GLU A 198 -4.13 6.59 7.50
CA GLU A 198 -4.52 5.20 7.19
C GLU A 198 -6.00 5.09 6.79
N ILE A 199 -6.91 5.82 7.44
CA ILE A 199 -8.31 5.95 6.98
C ILE A 199 -8.34 6.51 5.56
N ALA A 200 -7.55 7.53 5.28
CA ALA A 200 -7.49 8.13 3.94
C ALA A 200 -7.04 7.12 2.88
N ARG A 201 -6.04 6.29 3.19
CA ARG A 201 -5.54 5.26 2.29
C ARG A 201 -6.58 4.18 2.00
N VAL A 202 -7.41 3.80 2.98
CA VAL A 202 -8.56 2.88 2.78
C VAL A 202 -9.42 3.33 1.62
N TYR A 203 -9.92 4.57 1.66
CA TYR A 203 -10.83 5.04 0.63
C TYR A 203 -10.13 5.24 -0.72
N THR A 204 -8.86 5.68 -0.75
CA THR A 204 -8.14 5.75 -2.03
C THR A 204 -7.86 4.38 -2.66
N ASP A 205 -7.68 3.33 -1.84
CA ASP A 205 -7.47 1.97 -2.33
C ASP A 205 -8.80 1.34 -2.78
N ILE A 206 -9.94 1.68 -2.17
CA ILE A 206 -11.29 1.33 -2.66
C ILE A 206 -11.53 1.88 -4.07
N ALA A 207 -11.30 3.17 -4.28
CA ALA A 207 -11.47 3.78 -5.61
C ALA A 207 -10.55 3.12 -6.63
N THR A 208 -9.30 2.84 -6.25
CA THR A 208 -8.34 2.13 -7.09
C THR A 208 -8.83 0.74 -7.47
N ALA A 209 -9.36 -0.03 -6.51
CA ALA A 209 -9.82 -1.38 -6.76
C ALA A 209 -11.00 -1.42 -7.73
N PHE A 210 -12.01 -0.57 -7.50
CA PHE A 210 -13.22 -0.52 -8.31
C PHE A 210 -12.95 -0.04 -9.73
N LEU A 211 -12.12 1.00 -9.89
CA LEU A 211 -11.71 1.48 -11.22
C LEU A 211 -10.90 0.42 -11.97
N SER A 212 -9.98 -0.28 -11.30
CA SER A 212 -9.17 -1.33 -11.94
C SER A 212 -10.05 -2.48 -12.42
N ILE A 213 -10.97 -2.98 -11.59
CA ILE A 213 -11.89 -4.06 -11.96
C ILE A 213 -12.82 -3.63 -13.11
N SER A 214 -13.21 -2.36 -13.15
CA SER A 214 -14.05 -1.81 -14.23
C SER A 214 -13.25 -1.47 -15.49
N GLY A 215 -11.94 -1.69 -15.53
CA GLY A 215 -11.07 -1.35 -16.65
C GLY A 215 -10.89 0.16 -16.89
N LEU A 216 -11.16 0.96 -15.86
CA LEU A 216 -11.14 2.43 -15.87
C LEU A 216 -9.95 3.00 -15.08
N TYR A 217 -8.88 2.23 -14.90
CA TYR A 217 -7.74 2.67 -14.11
C TYR A 217 -7.10 3.95 -14.68
N VAL A 218 -6.74 4.88 -13.78
CA VAL A 218 -6.00 6.10 -14.10
C VAL A 218 -4.95 6.38 -13.03
N SER A 219 -3.87 7.05 -13.43
CA SER A 219 -2.79 7.46 -12.53
C SER A 219 -3.16 8.66 -11.67
N GLY A 220 -2.68 8.64 -10.43
CA GLY A 220 -2.90 9.69 -9.43
C GLY A 220 -4.19 9.52 -8.63
N TYR A 221 -4.10 9.69 -7.31
CA TYR A 221 -5.23 9.61 -6.39
C TYR A 221 -6.28 10.69 -6.69
N ALA A 222 -5.87 11.91 -7.05
CA ALA A 222 -6.83 12.97 -7.39
C ALA A 222 -7.68 12.60 -8.61
N ASN A 223 -7.03 12.07 -9.66
CA ASN A 223 -7.70 11.65 -10.88
C ASN A 223 -8.60 10.44 -10.63
N ARG A 224 -8.14 9.46 -9.86
CA ARG A 224 -8.94 8.29 -9.48
C ARG A 224 -10.18 8.70 -8.69
N SER A 225 -10.05 9.60 -7.74
CA SER A 225 -11.18 10.08 -6.93
C SER A 225 -12.26 10.73 -7.80
N ARG A 226 -11.87 11.65 -8.68
CA ARG A 226 -12.79 12.30 -9.62
C ARG A 226 -13.45 11.30 -10.57
N LEU A 227 -12.65 10.45 -11.22
CA LEU A 227 -13.14 9.46 -12.16
C LEU A 227 -14.05 8.43 -11.48
N PHE A 228 -13.77 8.06 -10.23
CA PHE A 228 -14.62 7.16 -9.46
C PHE A 228 -16.00 7.78 -9.22
N ALA A 229 -16.08 9.03 -8.79
CA ALA A 229 -17.36 9.72 -8.61
C ALA A 229 -18.16 9.82 -9.93
N GLU A 230 -17.52 10.26 -11.01
CA GLU A 230 -18.12 10.34 -12.36
C GLU A 230 -18.63 8.95 -12.83
N ALA A 231 -17.82 7.90 -12.67
CA ALA A 231 -18.17 6.55 -13.09
C ALA A 231 -19.30 5.93 -12.25
N VAL A 232 -19.43 6.30 -10.98
CA VAL A 232 -20.55 5.89 -10.12
C VAL A 232 -21.85 6.52 -10.61
N GLU A 233 -21.84 7.84 -10.85
CA GLU A 233 -23.03 8.57 -11.33
C GLU A 233 -23.50 8.07 -12.70
N GLU A 234 -22.56 7.78 -13.60
CA GLU A 234 -22.84 7.30 -14.96
C GLU A 234 -23.12 5.79 -15.03
N GLY A 235 -23.04 5.06 -13.91
CA GLY A 235 -23.26 3.61 -13.88
C GLY A 235 -22.20 2.79 -14.63
N ARG A 236 -20.97 3.31 -14.75
CA ARG A 236 -19.84 2.64 -15.42
C ARG A 236 -19.04 1.70 -14.52
N ILE A 237 -19.29 1.73 -13.22
CA ILE A 237 -18.67 0.81 -12.27
C ILE A 237 -19.38 -0.55 -12.32
N LEU A 238 -18.62 -1.62 -12.54
CA LEU A 238 -19.17 -2.98 -12.69
C LEU A 238 -19.63 -3.63 -11.38
N LEU A 239 -19.25 -3.04 -10.24
CA LEU A 239 -19.50 -3.53 -8.89
C LEU A 239 -20.55 -2.66 -8.20
N PRO A 240 -21.37 -3.21 -7.29
CA PRO A 240 -22.20 -2.35 -6.45
C PRO A 240 -21.30 -1.51 -5.53
N VAL A 241 -21.57 -0.21 -5.53
CA VAL A 241 -20.87 0.75 -4.67
C VAL A 241 -21.77 1.09 -3.50
N PRO A 242 -21.33 0.89 -2.24
CA PRO A 242 -22.12 1.28 -1.09
C PRO A 242 -22.45 2.78 -1.13
N GLU A 243 -23.66 3.14 -0.68
CA GLU A 243 -24.12 4.52 -0.66
C GLU A 243 -23.12 5.44 0.09
N GLY A 244 -22.90 6.64 -0.43
CA GLY A 244 -21.96 7.61 0.17
C GLY A 244 -20.47 7.34 -0.07
N THR A 245 -20.09 6.16 -0.58
CA THR A 245 -18.67 5.79 -0.78
C THR A 245 -17.94 6.77 -1.70
N ALA A 246 -18.57 7.25 -2.77
CA ALA A 246 -17.96 8.24 -3.67
C ALA A 246 -17.61 9.56 -2.95
N SER A 247 -18.50 10.04 -2.08
CA SER A 247 -18.28 11.23 -1.26
C SER A 247 -17.15 11.01 -0.23
N LEU A 248 -17.12 9.84 0.39
CA LEU A 248 -16.04 9.45 1.32
C LEU A 248 -14.69 9.39 0.59
N VAL A 249 -14.63 8.77 -0.59
CA VAL A 249 -13.45 8.75 -1.45
C VAL A 249 -12.97 10.16 -1.77
N ALA A 250 -13.89 11.07 -2.13
CA ALA A 250 -13.54 12.46 -2.42
C ALA A 250 -12.90 13.17 -1.22
N GLY A 251 -13.58 13.19 -0.07
CA GLY A 251 -13.10 13.87 1.14
C GLY A 251 -11.78 13.31 1.66
N TRP A 252 -11.66 11.98 1.72
CA TRP A 252 -10.45 11.33 2.20
C TRP A 252 -9.27 11.41 1.22
N THR A 253 -9.53 11.46 -0.09
CA THR A 253 -8.48 11.77 -1.06
C THR A 253 -7.93 13.18 -0.82
N GLU A 254 -8.79 14.16 -0.54
CA GLU A 254 -8.34 15.51 -0.26
C GLU A 254 -7.45 15.58 0.98
N TYR A 255 -7.83 14.89 2.06
CA TYR A 255 -7.01 14.78 3.27
C TYR A 255 -5.68 14.06 2.99
N LYS A 256 -5.70 12.95 2.25
CA LYS A 256 -4.46 12.22 1.89
C LYS A 256 -3.45 13.11 1.18
N LEU A 257 -3.92 13.88 0.20
CA LEU A 257 -3.07 14.72 -0.64
C LEU A 257 -2.52 15.93 0.13
N ARG A 258 -3.25 16.41 1.14
CA ARG A 258 -2.90 17.59 1.94
C ARG A 258 -3.29 17.36 3.41
N PRO A 259 -2.56 16.51 4.14
CA PRO A 259 -2.92 16.17 5.51
C PRO A 259 -2.68 17.38 6.41
N SER A 260 -3.75 17.89 7.02
CA SER A 260 -3.69 19.03 7.94
C SER A 260 -4.83 18.95 8.96
N ARG A 261 -4.55 19.39 10.19
CA ARG A 261 -5.56 19.53 11.24
C ARG A 261 -6.68 20.48 10.83
N ALA A 262 -6.38 21.55 10.10
CA ALA A 262 -7.37 22.56 9.68
C ALA A 262 -8.42 22.01 8.70
N ARG A 263 -8.20 20.81 8.14
CA ARG A 263 -9.11 20.15 7.20
C ARG A 263 -10.10 19.21 7.87
N LEU A 264 -9.99 18.97 9.17
CA LEU A 264 -11.02 18.26 9.90
C LEU A 264 -12.08 19.23 10.41
N GLU A 265 -13.35 18.86 10.22
CA GLU A 265 -14.49 19.60 10.76
C GLU A 265 -14.65 19.46 12.28
N ARG A 266 -14.02 18.43 12.88
CA ARG A 266 -14.18 18.05 14.29
C ARG A 266 -12.84 17.75 14.92
N ASP A 267 -12.78 17.96 16.24
CA ASP A 267 -11.65 17.48 17.03
C ASP A 267 -11.57 15.95 16.97
N ALA A 268 -10.34 15.45 16.90
CA ALA A 268 -10.03 14.04 16.79
C ALA A 268 -10.12 13.33 18.16
N ASP A 269 -11.29 13.38 18.81
CA ASP A 269 -11.54 12.68 20.07
C ASP A 269 -11.70 11.16 19.86
N PRO A 270 -11.52 10.34 20.91
CA PRO A 270 -11.62 8.88 20.80
C PRO A 270 -12.96 8.37 20.26
N GLU A 271 -14.07 9.06 20.52
CA GLU A 271 -15.39 8.64 20.06
C GLU A 271 -15.53 8.84 18.55
N TYR A 272 -15.06 9.98 18.03
CA TYR A 272 -15.01 10.26 16.62
C TYR A 272 -14.04 9.33 15.87
N LEU A 273 -12.84 9.11 16.40
CA LEU A 273 -11.89 8.16 15.81
C LEU A 273 -12.46 6.73 15.79
N GLY A 274 -13.14 6.33 16.86
CA GLY A 274 -13.84 5.05 16.93
C GLY A 274 -14.87 4.88 15.81
N ARG A 275 -15.69 5.91 15.56
CA ARG A 275 -16.65 5.90 14.44
C ARG A 275 -15.98 5.82 13.08
N LEU A 276 -14.93 6.63 12.84
CA LEU A 276 -14.20 6.60 11.57
C LEU A 276 -13.60 5.22 11.29
N TRP A 277 -13.05 4.59 12.32
CA TRP A 277 -12.48 3.25 12.21
C TRP A 277 -13.54 2.19 11.91
N ASP A 278 -14.68 2.21 12.62
CA ASP A 278 -15.79 1.28 12.39
C ASP A 278 -16.36 1.44 10.97
N GLU A 279 -16.59 2.68 10.53
CA GLU A 279 -17.09 2.99 9.18
C GLU A 279 -16.12 2.50 8.10
N ALA A 280 -14.82 2.83 8.21
CA ALA A 280 -13.80 2.39 7.28
C ALA A 280 -13.69 0.85 7.24
N SER A 281 -13.77 0.19 8.39
CA SER A 281 -13.72 -1.27 8.52
C SER A 281 -14.91 -1.96 7.86
N ARG A 282 -16.13 -1.44 8.04
CA ARG A 282 -17.33 -1.95 7.34
C ARG A 282 -17.23 -1.72 5.84
N CYS A 283 -16.82 -0.52 5.43
CA CYS A 283 -16.71 -0.14 4.03
C CYS A 283 -15.69 -1.01 3.29
N ILE A 284 -14.47 -1.18 3.84
CA ILE A 284 -13.42 -1.96 3.18
C ILE A 284 -13.77 -3.44 3.07
N ILE A 285 -14.42 -4.04 4.09
CA ILE A 285 -14.88 -5.44 4.03
C ILE A 285 -15.99 -5.61 2.99
N SER A 286 -16.97 -4.71 2.97
CA SER A 286 -18.05 -4.74 1.97
C SER A 286 -17.50 -4.60 0.54
N CYS A 287 -16.59 -3.65 0.33
CA CYS A 287 -15.92 -3.41 -0.94
C CYS A 287 -15.05 -4.60 -1.37
N TRP A 288 -14.27 -5.17 -0.46
CA TRP A 288 -13.47 -6.37 -0.71
C TRP A 288 -14.36 -7.55 -1.14
N ALA A 289 -15.47 -7.78 -0.44
CA ALA A 289 -16.39 -8.88 -0.74
C ALA A 289 -17.05 -8.70 -2.12
N ALA A 290 -17.41 -7.48 -2.50
CA ALA A 290 -17.93 -7.17 -3.83
C ALA A 290 -16.89 -7.46 -4.92
N CYS A 291 -15.66 -6.97 -4.75
CA CYS A 291 -14.56 -7.21 -5.67
C CYS A 291 -14.24 -8.71 -5.82
N GLU A 292 -14.07 -9.44 -4.71
CA GLU A 292 -13.74 -10.86 -4.73
C GLU A 292 -14.88 -11.70 -5.32
N SER A 293 -16.14 -11.39 -5.01
CA SER A 293 -17.30 -12.07 -5.60
C SER A 293 -17.28 -11.94 -7.13
N PHE A 294 -17.07 -10.73 -7.63
CA PHE A 294 -16.99 -10.47 -9.07
C PHE A 294 -15.86 -11.26 -9.74
N LEU A 295 -14.66 -11.26 -9.15
CA LEU A 295 -13.53 -12.02 -9.69
C LEU A 295 -13.76 -13.54 -9.70
N GLN A 296 -14.58 -14.04 -8.78
CA GLN A 296 -14.99 -15.44 -8.73
C GLN A 296 -16.20 -15.75 -9.64
N GLY A 297 -16.68 -14.78 -10.43
CA GLY A 297 -17.86 -14.95 -11.28
C GLY A 297 -19.17 -15.09 -10.50
N LYS A 298 -19.19 -14.64 -9.24
CA LYS A 298 -20.34 -14.72 -8.33
C LYS A 298 -21.08 -13.39 -8.29
N GLY A 299 -22.39 -13.45 -8.05
CA GLY A 299 -23.21 -12.26 -7.87
C GLY A 299 -22.78 -11.47 -6.62
N PRO A 300 -22.93 -10.13 -6.61
CA PRO A 300 -22.55 -9.34 -5.44
C PRO A 300 -23.37 -9.72 -4.20
N GLY A 301 -22.70 -9.83 -3.05
CA GLY A 301 -23.35 -10.18 -1.77
C GLY A 301 -23.93 -11.60 -1.70
N SER A 302 -23.64 -12.45 -2.69
CA SER A 302 -24.18 -13.82 -2.73
C SER A 302 -23.48 -14.80 -1.79
N GLU A 303 -22.26 -14.46 -1.33
CA GLU A 303 -21.45 -15.32 -0.46
C GLU A 303 -20.92 -14.56 0.75
N SER A 304 -20.70 -15.30 1.84
CA SER A 304 -19.98 -14.79 3.01
C SER A 304 -18.48 -14.64 2.72
N VAL A 305 -17.81 -13.75 3.44
CA VAL A 305 -16.35 -13.57 3.38
C VAL A 305 -15.62 -14.91 3.55
N GLN A 306 -16.08 -15.74 4.49
CA GLN A 306 -15.51 -17.07 4.73
C GLN A 306 -15.56 -17.97 3.50
N ARG A 307 -16.70 -18.01 2.80
CA ARG A 307 -16.85 -18.84 1.58
C ARG A 307 -16.06 -18.28 0.41
N LEU A 308 -15.94 -16.95 0.30
CA LEU A 308 -15.08 -16.33 -0.70
C LEU A 308 -13.61 -16.70 -0.48
N LEU A 309 -13.14 -16.72 0.77
CA LEU A 309 -11.79 -17.16 1.12
C LEU A 309 -11.57 -18.65 0.87
N GLU A 310 -12.53 -19.51 1.20
CA GLU A 310 -12.43 -20.96 0.97
C GLU A 310 -12.43 -21.33 -0.51
N ALA A 311 -13.15 -20.58 -1.35
CA ALA A 311 -13.22 -20.79 -2.79
C ALA A 311 -12.01 -20.21 -3.55
N ARG A 312 -11.12 -19.49 -2.86
CA ARG A 312 -9.99 -18.82 -3.49
C ARG A 312 -8.92 -19.82 -3.91
N GLU A 313 -8.59 -19.82 -5.19
CA GLU A 313 -7.44 -20.57 -5.67
C GLU A 313 -6.13 -19.91 -5.19
N PRO A 314 -5.11 -20.70 -4.84
CA PRO A 314 -3.77 -20.20 -4.59
C PRO A 314 -3.30 -19.31 -5.74
N ALA A 315 -2.89 -18.09 -5.44
CA ALA A 315 -2.45 -17.14 -6.47
C ALA A 315 -1.15 -17.58 -7.17
N ASP A 316 -0.34 -18.39 -6.49
CA ASP A 316 1.03 -18.68 -6.89
C ASP A 316 1.37 -20.17 -6.85
N GLY A 317 2.26 -20.58 -7.75
CA GLY A 317 2.79 -21.94 -7.80
C GLY A 317 3.67 -22.28 -6.60
N VAL A 318 3.76 -23.57 -6.26
CA VAL A 318 4.52 -24.10 -5.10
C VAL A 318 5.95 -23.55 -5.02
N ARG A 319 6.64 -23.39 -6.15
CA ARG A 319 8.01 -22.86 -6.20
C ARG A 319 8.10 -21.41 -5.73
N THR A 320 7.12 -20.57 -6.09
CA THR A 320 7.04 -19.17 -5.68
C THR A 320 6.80 -19.08 -4.17
N ASN A 321 5.84 -19.87 -3.66
CA ASN A 321 5.55 -19.95 -2.22
C ASN A 321 6.79 -20.34 -1.43
N LEU A 322 7.51 -21.40 -1.86
CA LEU A 322 8.74 -21.84 -1.19
C LEU A 322 9.84 -20.77 -1.18
N ARG A 323 9.97 -19.98 -2.25
CA ARG A 323 10.93 -18.86 -2.32
C ARG A 323 10.55 -17.77 -1.32
N ALA A 324 9.27 -17.39 -1.25
CA ALA A 324 8.78 -16.41 -0.28
C ALA A 324 9.02 -16.87 1.16
N TRP A 325 8.73 -18.15 1.46
CA TRP A 325 9.03 -18.74 2.76
C TRP A 325 10.52 -18.73 3.09
N ARG A 326 11.39 -19.05 2.14
CA ARG A 326 12.84 -19.01 2.36
C ARG A 326 13.30 -17.60 2.74
N ALA A 327 12.81 -16.57 2.04
CA ALA A 327 13.14 -15.18 2.35
C ALA A 327 12.64 -14.77 3.75
N PHE A 328 11.39 -15.11 4.07
CA PHE A 328 10.77 -14.84 5.37
C PHE A 328 11.51 -15.52 6.54
N ILE A 329 11.93 -16.77 6.34
CA ILE A 329 12.58 -17.58 7.38
C ILE A 329 14.05 -17.17 7.58
N ALA A 330 14.74 -16.72 6.53
CA ALA A 330 16.17 -16.39 6.56
C ALA A 330 16.57 -15.37 7.65
N GLY A 331 15.65 -14.50 8.08
CA GLY A 331 15.88 -13.51 9.14
C GLY A 331 15.52 -13.95 10.57
N THR A 332 14.98 -15.16 10.77
CA THR A 332 14.42 -15.57 12.08
C THR A 332 15.32 -16.57 12.84
N PRO A 333 15.29 -16.62 14.18
CA PRO A 333 16.07 -17.60 14.95
C PRO A 333 15.66 -19.05 14.66
N ILE A 334 16.62 -19.98 14.69
CA ILE A 334 16.45 -21.37 14.22
C ILE A 334 15.30 -22.14 14.92
N GLY A 335 15.07 -21.88 16.21
CA GLY A 335 13.96 -22.48 16.97
C GLY A 335 12.59 -22.02 16.47
N SER A 336 12.45 -20.72 16.15
CA SER A 336 11.24 -20.16 15.56
C SER A 336 11.01 -20.68 14.13
N ARG A 337 12.09 -20.95 13.37
CA ARG A 337 12.00 -21.56 12.04
C ARG A 337 11.36 -22.96 12.10
N LEU A 338 11.85 -23.80 13.01
CA LEU A 338 11.35 -25.17 13.16
C LEU A 338 9.90 -25.20 13.63
N ALA A 339 9.52 -24.34 14.57
CA ALA A 339 8.12 -24.23 15.03
C ALA A 339 7.17 -23.82 13.89
N ARG A 340 7.55 -22.83 13.07
CA ARG A 340 6.75 -22.36 11.92
C ARG A 340 6.67 -23.43 10.82
N LEU A 341 7.76 -24.14 10.53
CA LEU A 341 7.78 -25.22 9.54
C LEU A 341 6.93 -26.43 9.96
N LEU A 342 7.01 -26.83 11.23
CA LEU A 342 6.23 -27.96 11.75
C LEU A 342 4.75 -27.62 11.94
N GLY A 343 4.44 -26.37 12.33
CA GLY A 343 3.06 -25.89 12.53
C GLY A 343 2.31 -25.57 11.22
N GLY A 344 3.02 -25.20 10.15
CA GLY A 344 2.40 -24.84 8.88
C GLY A 344 1.98 -26.02 8.00
N GLY A 345 2.66 -27.17 8.10
CA GLY A 345 2.31 -28.39 7.34
C GLY A 345 2.08 -28.13 5.84
N ALA A 346 0.95 -28.61 5.31
CA ALA A 346 0.58 -28.45 3.90
C ALA A 346 0.28 -27.00 3.47
N ILE A 347 -0.01 -26.10 4.42
CA ILE A 347 -0.37 -24.71 4.16
C ILE A 347 0.83 -23.94 3.57
N LEU A 348 2.06 -24.30 3.96
CA LEU A 348 3.30 -23.67 3.48
C LEU A 348 3.51 -23.82 1.96
N PHE A 349 2.97 -24.88 1.37
CA PHE A 349 3.09 -25.12 -0.06
C PHE A 349 2.00 -24.41 -0.86
N ARG A 350 0.88 -24.08 -0.21
CA ARG A 350 -0.29 -23.45 -0.85
C ARG A 350 -0.28 -21.94 -0.79
N ASN A 351 0.30 -21.35 0.26
CA ASN A 351 0.27 -19.91 0.46
C ASN A 351 1.66 -19.38 0.81
N ASP A 352 2.00 -18.20 0.29
CA ASP A 352 3.12 -17.41 0.78
C ASP A 352 2.77 -16.79 2.16
N PRO A 353 3.78 -16.39 2.96
CA PRO A 353 3.55 -15.78 4.27
C PRO A 353 2.63 -14.55 4.24
N SER A 354 2.77 -13.69 3.23
CA SER A 354 1.96 -12.47 3.12
C SER A 354 0.50 -12.79 2.84
N SER A 355 0.21 -13.80 2.01
CA SER A 355 -1.16 -14.28 1.79
C SER A 355 -1.82 -14.81 3.08
N LEU A 356 -1.07 -15.53 3.92
CA LEU A 356 -1.58 -15.99 5.22
C LEU A 356 -1.91 -14.83 6.17
N ILE A 357 -1.02 -13.85 6.25
CA ILE A 357 -1.23 -12.66 7.08
C ILE A 357 -2.47 -11.87 6.61
N ARG A 358 -2.61 -11.65 5.29
CA ARG A 358 -3.77 -10.98 4.71
C ARG A 358 -5.08 -11.73 4.96
N THR A 359 -5.06 -13.05 4.81
CA THR A 359 -6.23 -13.90 5.08
C THR A 359 -6.65 -13.80 6.55
N ALA A 360 -5.71 -13.89 7.48
CA ALA A 360 -5.99 -13.74 8.90
C ALA A 360 -6.52 -12.34 9.25
N ALA A 361 -5.96 -11.29 8.64
CA ALA A 361 -6.44 -9.92 8.82
C ALA A 361 -7.88 -9.74 8.33
N LEU A 362 -8.20 -10.26 7.15
CA LEU A 362 -9.56 -10.27 6.61
C LEU A 362 -10.54 -10.99 7.53
N GLU A 363 -10.18 -12.19 8.02
CA GLU A 363 -11.01 -12.94 8.96
C GLU A 363 -11.26 -12.17 10.26
N LEU A 364 -10.22 -11.57 10.84
CA LEU A 364 -10.34 -10.77 12.06
C LEU A 364 -11.22 -9.54 11.86
N MET A 365 -11.00 -8.80 10.77
CA MET A 365 -11.77 -7.60 10.46
C MET A 365 -13.24 -7.94 10.16
N ASN A 366 -13.51 -9.01 9.40
CA ASN A 366 -14.87 -9.47 9.16
C ASN A 366 -15.59 -9.86 10.46
N ARG A 367 -14.90 -10.57 11.35
CA ARG A 367 -15.46 -10.92 12.68
C ARG A 367 -15.77 -9.69 13.51
N TYR A 368 -14.96 -8.64 13.43
CA TYR A 368 -15.27 -7.36 14.07
C TYR A 368 -16.56 -6.76 13.50
N VAL A 369 -16.65 -6.65 12.17
CA VAL A 369 -17.80 -6.06 11.47
C VAL A 369 -19.12 -6.76 11.80
N GLU A 370 -19.08 -8.08 11.99
CA GLU A 370 -20.23 -8.91 12.38
C GLU A 370 -20.52 -8.91 13.90
N GLY A 371 -19.77 -8.17 14.71
CA GLY A 371 -19.92 -8.13 16.17
C GLY A 371 -19.45 -9.40 16.90
N ARG A 372 -18.58 -10.20 16.28
CA ARG A 372 -18.11 -11.52 16.78
C ARG A 372 -16.72 -11.46 17.43
N THR A 373 -16.44 -10.40 18.20
CA THR A 373 -15.13 -10.14 18.84
C THR A 373 -14.94 -10.90 20.17
N GLN A 374 -16.02 -11.31 20.85
CA GLN A 374 -15.96 -11.92 22.19
C GLN A 374 -15.51 -13.39 22.23
N ASN A 375 -15.50 -14.08 21.09
CA ASN A 375 -15.12 -15.49 21.01
C ASN A 375 -13.64 -15.59 20.60
N GLY A 376 -12.82 -16.33 21.35
CA GLY A 376 -11.37 -16.43 21.14
C GLY A 376 -10.92 -16.29 19.67
N ALA A 377 -10.13 -15.26 19.40
CA ALA A 377 -9.53 -15.04 18.10
C ALA A 377 -8.38 -16.04 17.93
N LYS A 378 -8.23 -16.57 16.71
CA LYS A 378 -7.06 -17.38 16.35
C LYS A 378 -6.05 -16.43 15.72
N GLY A 379 -4.77 -16.61 16.07
CA GLY A 379 -3.67 -15.94 15.36
C GLY A 379 -3.49 -16.50 13.95
N VAL A 380 -2.44 -16.05 13.26
CA VAL A 380 -2.15 -16.47 11.89
C VAL A 380 -1.74 -17.95 11.86
N SER A 381 -2.61 -18.79 11.28
CA SER A 381 -2.39 -20.24 11.17
C SER A 381 -1.02 -20.55 10.56
N GLY A 382 -0.23 -21.40 11.22
CA GLY A 382 1.12 -21.80 10.78
C GLY A 382 2.25 -20.82 11.12
N LEU A 383 1.94 -19.59 11.55
CA LEU A 383 2.93 -18.61 11.98
C LEU A 383 2.97 -18.41 13.50
N THR A 384 1.85 -18.67 14.19
CA THR A 384 1.65 -18.31 15.60
C THR A 384 1.30 -19.54 16.43
N GLY A 385 1.71 -19.57 17.71
CA GLY A 385 1.33 -20.62 18.65
C GLY A 385 -0.19 -20.65 18.87
N GLY A 386 -0.82 -21.81 18.81
CA GLY A 386 -2.29 -21.99 18.79
C GLY A 386 -3.06 -21.68 20.09
N GLY A 387 -2.66 -20.67 20.86
CA GLY A 387 -3.37 -20.21 22.04
C GLY A 387 -4.66 -19.45 21.71
N ARG A 388 -5.65 -19.49 22.60
CA ARG A 388 -6.80 -18.56 22.56
C ARG A 388 -6.32 -17.16 22.91
N ARG A 389 -6.66 -16.17 22.10
CA ARG A 389 -6.32 -14.76 22.30
C ARG A 389 -7.56 -13.88 22.28
N THR A 390 -7.46 -12.68 22.85
CA THR A 390 -8.45 -11.63 22.59
C THR A 390 -8.38 -11.20 21.12
N TRP A 391 -9.41 -10.52 20.64
CA TRP A 391 -9.42 -10.01 19.26
C TRP A 391 -8.30 -8.98 19.06
N GLU A 392 -8.09 -8.11 20.04
CA GLU A 392 -7.07 -7.06 20.05
C GLU A 392 -5.66 -7.64 20.01
N GLU A 393 -5.38 -8.68 20.81
CA GLU A 393 -4.09 -9.38 20.81
C GLU A 393 -3.80 -10.03 19.45
N ALA A 394 -4.83 -10.64 18.83
CA ALA A 394 -4.68 -11.24 17.50
C ALA A 394 -4.48 -10.18 16.41
N ALA A 395 -5.22 -9.06 16.46
CA ALA A 395 -5.07 -7.95 15.52
C ALA A 395 -3.67 -7.33 15.59
N LEU A 396 -3.16 -7.09 16.80
CA LEU A 396 -1.80 -6.56 17.02
C LEU A 396 -0.74 -7.53 16.47
N GLU A 397 -0.85 -8.82 16.76
CA GLU A 397 0.10 -9.80 16.26
C GLU A 397 0.11 -9.89 14.72
N VAL A 398 -1.06 -9.86 14.08
CA VAL A 398 -1.16 -9.86 12.61
C VAL A 398 -0.48 -8.62 12.02
N PHE A 399 -0.67 -7.46 12.66
CA PHE A 399 -0.01 -6.22 12.26
C PHE A 399 1.51 -6.28 12.46
N GLU A 400 2.00 -6.82 13.57
CA GLU A 400 3.44 -7.01 13.82
C GLU A 400 4.08 -7.97 12.82
N LEU A 401 3.42 -9.09 12.52
CA LEU A 401 3.88 -10.04 11.50
C LEU A 401 3.93 -9.39 10.11
N TRP A 402 2.97 -8.53 9.79
CA TRP A 402 2.97 -7.75 8.56
C TRP A 402 4.16 -6.81 8.50
N ASN A 403 4.44 -6.06 9.56
CA ASN A 403 5.59 -5.17 9.64
C ASN A 403 6.92 -5.94 9.53
N GLU A 404 7.02 -7.12 10.16
CA GLU A 404 8.19 -8.00 10.04
C GLU A 404 8.38 -8.44 8.57
N THR A 405 7.27 -8.82 7.92
CA THR A 405 7.30 -9.37 6.55
C THR A 405 7.59 -8.29 5.49
N VAL A 406 6.90 -7.16 5.56
CA VAL A 406 6.92 -6.12 4.53
C VAL A 406 8.03 -5.10 4.77
N PHE A 407 8.33 -4.82 6.04
CA PHE A 407 9.27 -3.77 6.41
C PHE A 407 10.58 -4.30 7.01
N GLY A 408 10.66 -5.59 7.34
CA GLY A 408 11.81 -6.14 8.05
C GLY A 408 11.95 -5.60 9.49
N ARG A 409 10.90 -4.99 10.06
CA ARG A 409 10.90 -4.40 11.40
C ARG A 409 10.02 -5.22 12.34
N ARG A 410 10.53 -5.54 13.54
CA ARG A 410 9.66 -5.76 14.70
C ARG A 410 9.58 -4.43 15.43
N ASN A 411 8.38 -3.95 15.72
CA ASN A 411 8.20 -2.85 16.66
C ASN A 411 8.70 -3.39 18.01
N GLY A 412 9.81 -2.81 18.51
CA GLY A 412 10.44 -3.17 19.77
C GLY A 412 9.82 -2.41 20.94
#